data_AF-A0A959I6R4-F1
#
_entry.id   AF-A0A959I6R4-F1
#
_cell.length_a   1.000
_cell.length_b   1.000
_cell.length_c   1.000
_cell.angle_alpha   90.00
_cell.angle_beta   90.00
_cell.angle_gamma   90.00
#
_symmetry.space_group_name_H-M   'P 1'
#
loop_
_entity.id
_entity.type
_entity.pdbx_description
1 polymer ?
#
loop_
_entity_poly.entity_id
_entity_poly.type
_entity_poly.pdbx_seq_one_letter_code
_entity_poly.pdbx_strand_id
1 'polypeptide(L)'
;MPFEGSPYLLYSDAQGNVFEDTTLYACGRSGLYAYPIPEEDWIELPDGGSLYELPHRRAVGIDVKTGEMRVCEKGWAVAAFIPPAHTGLYLASYVNQPEAPELPLFCYTAVGWHDDKFYVPAVRIEPDIRQECGGFDEKAVSEGVDELRRRYPQNRLVEHLAANCALTYNCPAARNFFMGRWECPVPSSPACNSNCIGCISFQPEDETVVSSHDRLSFKPTAGEIVEYTVPHLENAPFPIISFGQGCEGEPLLMWETIREAILQIRRFTSKGSININTNGSKPEAVEALCRAGLDSIRVSINSAQEWLYSAYYLPNNYAFEDVVESIRVVNRHGG
;
A
#
# COMPACT_ATOMS: atom_id res chain seq x y z
N MET A 1 11.27 -25.24 -8.93
CA MET A 1 12.67 -25.44 -9.36
C MET A 1 13.31 -24.06 -9.39
N PRO A 2 14.64 -23.92 -9.21
CA PRO A 2 15.29 -22.64 -9.46
C PRO A 2 15.01 -22.24 -10.91
N PHE A 3 14.76 -20.96 -11.13
CA PHE A 3 14.63 -20.40 -12.47
C PHE A 3 15.98 -20.56 -13.20
N GLU A 4 15.98 -21.14 -14.41
CA GLU A 4 17.16 -21.30 -15.25
C GLU A 4 16.96 -20.51 -16.56
N GLY A 5 17.71 -19.43 -16.76
CA GLY A 5 17.67 -18.64 -17.98
C GLY A 5 17.51 -17.13 -17.75
N SER A 6 17.16 -16.40 -18.81
CA SER A 6 16.86 -14.96 -18.74
C SER A 6 15.47 -14.73 -19.34
N PRO A 7 14.53 -14.11 -18.61
CA PRO A 7 13.21 -13.84 -19.15
C PRO A 7 13.31 -12.90 -20.35
N TYR A 8 12.44 -13.09 -21.34
CA TYR A 8 12.35 -12.16 -22.46
C TYR A 8 11.69 -10.85 -22.04
N LEU A 9 12.14 -9.77 -22.66
CA LEU A 9 11.58 -8.44 -22.46
C LEU A 9 10.12 -8.42 -22.93
N LEU A 10 9.27 -7.74 -22.17
CA LEU A 10 7.87 -7.53 -22.52
C LEU A 10 7.64 -6.14 -23.12
N TYR A 11 6.73 -6.07 -24.08
CA TYR A 11 6.19 -4.83 -24.62
C TYR A 11 4.68 -4.90 -24.77
N SER A 12 4.01 -3.75 -24.69
CA SER A 12 2.59 -3.59 -24.92
C SER A 12 2.30 -2.93 -26.28
N ASP A 13 1.19 -3.30 -26.90
CA ASP A 13 0.69 -2.66 -28.13
C ASP A 13 -0.11 -1.37 -27.88
N ALA A 14 -0.33 -0.99 -26.62
CA ALA A 14 -1.24 0.08 -26.17
C ALA A 14 -2.74 -0.21 -26.37
N GLN A 15 -3.11 -1.46 -26.60
CA GLN A 15 -4.50 -1.94 -26.64
C GLN A 15 -4.78 -2.95 -25.52
N GLY A 16 -3.90 -3.03 -24.52
CA GLY A 16 -4.00 -3.95 -23.39
C GLY A 16 -3.41 -5.33 -23.65
N ASN A 17 -2.78 -5.57 -24.81
CA ASN A 17 -2.08 -6.82 -25.07
C ASN A 17 -0.59 -6.67 -24.78
N VAL A 18 -0.01 -7.70 -24.16
CA VAL A 18 1.41 -7.77 -23.81
C VAL A 18 2.04 -8.93 -24.58
N PHE A 19 3.22 -8.68 -25.15
CA PHE A 19 3.96 -9.62 -25.97
C PHE A 19 5.43 -9.66 -25.53
N GLU A 20 6.08 -10.79 -25.72
CA GLU A 20 7.51 -10.95 -25.53
C GLU A 20 8.30 -10.56 -26.78
N ASP A 21 9.42 -9.87 -26.58
CA ASP A 21 10.43 -9.68 -27.61
C ASP A 21 11.52 -10.75 -27.45
N THR A 22 11.42 -11.83 -28.21
CA THR A 22 12.40 -12.94 -28.21
C THR A 22 13.81 -12.55 -28.66
N THR A 23 14.00 -11.30 -29.10
CA THR A 23 15.31 -10.75 -29.46
C THR A 23 15.98 -9.98 -28.31
N LEU A 24 15.29 -9.84 -27.16
CA LEU A 24 15.74 -9.09 -25.99
C LEU A 24 15.46 -9.83 -24.68
N TYR A 25 16.45 -9.94 -23.82
CA TYR A 25 16.24 -10.29 -22.41
C TYR A 25 15.84 -9.07 -21.59
N ALA A 26 14.96 -9.29 -20.62
CA ALA A 26 14.55 -8.29 -19.64
C ALA A 26 15.74 -7.90 -18.75
N CYS A 27 15.83 -6.61 -18.42
CA CYS A 27 16.83 -6.09 -17.51
C CYS A 27 16.23 -5.11 -16.50
N GLY A 28 16.92 -4.93 -15.38
CA GLY A 28 16.43 -4.16 -14.25
C GLY A 28 17.13 -2.82 -14.12
N ARG A 29 16.40 -1.78 -13.73
CA ARG A 29 16.95 -0.46 -13.45
C ARG A 29 17.16 -0.26 -11.96
N SER A 30 18.37 0.17 -11.60
CA SER A 30 18.72 0.68 -10.28
C SER A 30 19.22 2.11 -10.42
N GLY A 31 18.47 3.06 -9.84
CA GLY A 31 18.67 4.49 -10.06
C GLY A 31 18.54 4.86 -11.54
N LEU A 32 19.64 5.33 -12.14
CA LEU A 32 19.69 5.80 -13.53
C LEU A 32 20.22 4.76 -14.52
N TYR A 33 20.65 3.58 -14.05
CA TYR A 33 21.36 2.60 -14.86
C TYR A 33 20.58 1.29 -14.96
N ALA A 34 20.63 0.68 -16.14
CA ALA A 34 20.08 -0.64 -16.40
C ALA A 34 21.17 -1.71 -16.21
N TYR A 35 20.80 -2.82 -15.61
CA TYR A 35 21.67 -3.93 -15.26
C TYR A 35 21.01 -5.26 -15.64
N PRO A 36 21.80 -6.28 -16.04
CA PRO A 36 21.32 -7.66 -16.00
C PRO A 36 20.83 -7.99 -14.58
N ILE A 37 19.75 -8.77 -14.50
CA ILE A 37 19.18 -9.23 -13.23
C ILE A 37 19.76 -10.63 -12.94
N PRO A 38 20.31 -10.88 -11.74
CA PRO A 38 20.76 -12.21 -11.32
C PRO A 38 19.66 -13.27 -11.44
N GLU A 39 20.01 -14.50 -11.82
CA GLU A 39 19.04 -15.58 -12.02
C GLU A 39 18.26 -15.90 -10.73
N GLU A 40 18.93 -15.81 -9.58
CA GLU A 40 18.38 -16.05 -8.25
C GLU A 40 17.34 -15.02 -7.79
N ASP A 41 17.31 -13.83 -8.40
CA ASP A 41 16.40 -12.76 -8.02
C ASP A 41 15.02 -12.92 -8.68
N TRP A 42 14.92 -13.72 -9.74
CA TRP A 42 13.67 -13.95 -10.45
C TRP A 42 12.77 -14.91 -9.70
N ILE A 43 11.56 -14.44 -9.40
CA ILE A 43 10.44 -15.27 -8.95
C ILE A 43 9.28 -15.14 -9.93
N GLU A 44 8.45 -16.17 -10.03
CA GLU A 44 7.17 -16.06 -10.73
C GLU A 44 6.36 -14.92 -10.11
N LEU A 45 5.74 -14.08 -10.95
CA LEU A 45 4.89 -12.97 -10.50
C LEU A 45 3.88 -13.50 -9.48
N PRO A 46 3.95 -13.08 -8.20
CA PRO A 46 3.09 -13.66 -7.18
C PRO A 46 1.61 -13.34 -7.45
N ASP A 47 0.73 -14.22 -6.97
CA ASP A 47 -0.72 -14.06 -7.11
C ASP A 47 -1.21 -12.72 -6.54
N GLY A 48 -2.12 -12.05 -7.26
CA GLY A 48 -2.53 -10.67 -7.01
C GLY A 48 -1.59 -9.59 -7.57
N GLY A 49 -0.49 -9.98 -8.22
CA GLY A 49 0.33 -9.08 -9.04
C GLY A 49 -0.37 -8.67 -10.34
N SER A 50 -0.01 -7.50 -10.85
CA SER A 50 -0.60 -6.93 -12.06
C SER A 50 0.47 -6.38 -13.00
N LEU A 51 0.21 -6.40 -14.30
CA LEU A 51 1.07 -5.74 -15.28
C LEU A 51 0.59 -4.31 -15.52
N TYR A 52 1.55 -3.41 -15.73
CA TYR A 52 1.32 -2.01 -16.08
C TYR A 52 1.97 -1.70 -17.42
N GLU A 53 1.17 -1.14 -18.32
CA GLU A 53 1.69 -0.46 -19.49
C GLU A 53 2.33 0.87 -19.06
N LEU A 54 3.44 1.23 -19.68
CA LEU A 54 4.13 2.49 -19.43
C LEU A 54 3.98 3.38 -20.68
N PRO A 55 2.95 4.25 -20.75
CA PRO A 55 2.67 5.04 -21.93
C PRO A 55 3.88 5.85 -22.39
N HIS A 56 4.11 5.83 -23.71
CA HIS A 56 5.16 6.56 -24.41
C HIS A 56 6.57 6.32 -23.84
N ARG A 57 6.80 5.13 -23.28
CA ARG A 57 8.11 4.67 -22.81
C ARG A 57 8.52 3.45 -23.58
N ARG A 58 9.76 3.40 -24.06
CA ARG A 58 10.31 2.24 -24.76
C ARG A 58 11.18 1.44 -23.82
N ALA A 59 10.94 0.14 -23.72
CA ALA A 59 11.71 -0.71 -22.81
C ALA A 59 13.18 -0.79 -23.28
N VAL A 60 14.08 -0.93 -22.33
CA VAL A 60 15.49 -1.25 -22.59
C VAL A 60 15.70 -2.70 -22.20
N GLY A 61 16.36 -3.47 -23.06
CA GLY A 61 16.69 -4.88 -22.82
C GLY A 61 18.09 -5.21 -23.31
N ILE A 62 18.50 -6.45 -23.07
CA ILE A 62 19.81 -6.98 -23.46
C ILE A 62 19.62 -7.81 -24.74
N ASP A 63 20.35 -7.50 -25.81
CA ASP A 63 20.28 -8.24 -27.05
C ASP A 63 20.75 -9.69 -26.88
N VAL A 64 19.91 -10.64 -27.29
CA VAL A 64 20.16 -12.08 -27.10
C VAL A 64 21.37 -12.60 -27.88
N LYS A 65 21.82 -11.88 -28.92
CA LYS A 65 22.98 -12.27 -29.75
C LYS A 65 24.25 -11.55 -29.33
N THR A 66 24.17 -10.24 -29.08
CA THR A 66 25.36 -9.42 -28.82
C THR A 66 25.65 -9.21 -27.34
N GLY A 67 24.65 -9.36 -26.46
CA GLY A 67 24.74 -9.02 -25.04
C GLY A 67 24.75 -7.51 -24.76
N GLU A 68 24.55 -6.67 -25.77
CA GLU A 68 24.53 -5.22 -25.62
C GLU A 68 23.13 -4.72 -25.24
N MET A 69 23.07 -3.62 -24.49
CA MET A 69 21.81 -2.96 -24.15
C MET A 69 21.24 -2.24 -25.38
N ARG A 70 19.97 -2.45 -25.69
CA ARG A 70 19.26 -1.67 -26.72
C ARG A 70 17.79 -1.43 -26.37
N VAL A 71 17.23 -0.44 -27.05
CA VAL A 71 15.82 -0.06 -26.91
C VAL A 71 14.94 -1.00 -27.74
N CYS A 72 13.81 -1.43 -27.17
CA CYS A 72 12.77 -2.16 -27.88
C CYS A 72 11.90 -1.18 -28.70
N GLU A 73 11.81 -1.40 -30.01
CA GLU A 73 11.06 -0.53 -30.93
C GLU A 73 9.60 -0.99 -31.16
N LYS A 74 9.23 -2.17 -30.65
CA LYS A 74 7.95 -2.82 -30.97
C LYS A 74 6.73 -2.22 -30.28
N GLY A 75 6.88 -1.70 -29.06
CA GLY A 75 5.76 -1.17 -28.30
C GLY A 75 6.17 -0.38 -27.07
N TRP A 76 5.23 -0.19 -26.15
CA TRP A 76 5.47 0.45 -24.87
C TRP A 76 6.09 -0.51 -23.86
N ALA A 77 6.87 0.03 -22.93
CA ALA A 77 7.45 -0.74 -21.85
C ALA A 77 6.36 -1.29 -20.93
N VAL A 78 6.64 -2.46 -20.34
CA VAL A 78 5.77 -3.09 -19.36
C VAL A 78 6.51 -3.17 -18.03
N ALA A 79 5.79 -2.88 -16.96
CA ALA A 79 6.22 -3.05 -15.57
C ALA A 79 5.27 -4.02 -14.85
N ALA A 80 5.66 -4.46 -13.67
CA ALA A 80 4.79 -5.23 -12.79
C ALA A 80 4.62 -4.54 -11.43
N PHE A 81 3.38 -4.55 -10.96
CA PHE A 81 3.05 -4.38 -9.55
C PHE A 81 3.16 -5.71 -8.84
N ILE A 82 4.01 -5.75 -7.83
CA ILE A 82 4.13 -6.89 -6.95
C ILE A 82 3.15 -6.74 -5.78
N PRO A 83 2.45 -7.81 -5.39
CA PRO A 83 1.50 -7.75 -4.28
C PRO A 83 2.24 -7.57 -2.94
N PRO A 84 1.50 -7.25 -1.86
CA PRO A 84 2.06 -7.20 -0.50
C PRO A 84 2.88 -8.45 -0.14
N ALA A 85 3.69 -8.34 0.91
CA ALA A 85 4.68 -9.33 1.36
C ALA A 85 5.94 -9.49 0.50
N HIS A 86 6.05 -8.82 -0.65
CA HIS A 86 7.20 -8.88 -1.53
C HIS A 86 7.89 -7.52 -1.67
N THR A 87 9.22 -7.54 -1.81
CA THR A 87 10.05 -6.36 -2.09
C THR A 87 10.65 -6.50 -3.48
N GLY A 88 10.39 -5.52 -4.34
CA GLY A 88 10.93 -5.46 -5.70
C GLY A 88 12.37 -4.98 -5.66
N LEU A 89 13.24 -5.66 -6.40
CA LEU A 89 14.69 -5.42 -6.37
C LEU A 89 15.12 -4.44 -7.48
N TYR A 90 14.40 -4.42 -8.59
CA TYR A 90 14.70 -3.56 -9.74
C TYR A 90 13.45 -2.90 -10.32
N LEU A 91 13.59 -1.66 -10.78
CA LEU A 91 12.57 -0.96 -11.54
C LEU A 91 12.58 -1.43 -13.00
N ALA A 92 11.47 -1.26 -13.71
CA ALA A 92 11.42 -1.45 -15.15
C ALA A 92 12.42 -0.50 -15.86
N SER A 93 13.13 -1.05 -16.83
CA SER A 93 14.13 -0.33 -17.63
C SER A 93 13.47 0.25 -18.87
N TYR A 94 13.47 1.58 -19.01
CA TYR A 94 12.87 2.25 -20.15
C TYR A 94 13.55 3.59 -20.46
N VAL A 95 13.30 4.09 -21.67
CA VAL A 95 13.57 5.47 -22.08
C VAL A 95 12.25 6.20 -22.35
N ASN A 96 12.15 7.45 -21.88
CA ASN A 96 10.99 8.29 -22.13
C ASN A 96 11.02 8.80 -23.58
N GLN A 97 9.88 8.75 -24.26
CA GLN A 97 9.65 9.57 -25.45
C GLN A 97 9.23 10.99 -25.02
N PRO A 98 9.32 12.00 -25.91
CA PRO A 98 8.98 13.38 -25.58
C PRO A 98 7.58 13.57 -24.99
N GLU A 99 6.62 12.74 -25.39
CA GLU A 99 5.21 12.79 -24.98
C GLU A 99 4.91 11.92 -23.74
N ALA A 100 5.93 11.40 -23.05
CA ALA A 100 5.74 10.56 -21.88
C ALA A 100 5.03 11.30 -20.73
N PRO A 101 3.82 10.86 -20.31
CA PRO A 101 3.14 11.49 -19.21
C PRO A 101 3.85 11.19 -17.89
N GLU A 102 3.61 12.02 -16.89
CA GLU A 102 3.98 11.69 -15.52
C GLU A 102 3.22 10.44 -15.06
N LEU A 103 3.93 9.58 -14.32
CA LEU A 103 3.35 8.35 -13.80
C LEU A 103 3.03 8.53 -12.31
N PRO A 104 1.92 7.97 -11.82
CA PRO A 104 1.68 7.87 -10.38
C PRO A 104 2.86 7.18 -9.68
N LEU A 105 3.09 7.47 -8.40
CA LEU A 105 4.16 6.84 -7.62
C LEU A 105 3.81 5.40 -7.18
N PHE A 106 3.66 4.52 -8.16
CA PHE A 106 3.47 3.08 -7.96
C PHE A 106 4.79 2.31 -8.07
N CYS A 107 4.74 1.04 -7.68
CA CYS A 107 5.84 0.10 -7.86
C CYS A 107 5.88 -0.37 -9.31
N TYR A 108 6.79 0.20 -10.11
CA TYR A 108 7.05 -0.22 -11.50
C TYR A 108 8.21 -1.20 -11.55
N THR A 109 8.01 -2.41 -11.04
CA THR A 109 9.06 -3.45 -10.99
C THR A 109 9.37 -3.94 -12.40
N ALA A 110 10.61 -4.30 -12.69
CA ALA A 110 10.95 -5.00 -13.93
C ALA A 110 10.16 -6.32 -14.03
N VAL A 111 9.83 -6.71 -15.25
CA VAL A 111 9.09 -7.94 -15.53
C VAL A 111 9.57 -8.53 -16.85
N GLY A 112 9.58 -9.85 -16.93
CA GLY A 112 9.84 -10.56 -18.17
C GLY A 112 9.02 -11.83 -18.29
N TRP A 113 9.10 -12.44 -19.47
CA TRP A 113 8.33 -13.63 -19.82
C TRP A 113 9.23 -14.83 -20.07
N HIS A 114 8.87 -15.96 -19.50
CA HIS A 114 9.59 -17.22 -19.70
C HIS A 114 8.65 -18.40 -19.45
N ASP A 115 8.65 -19.40 -20.33
CA ASP A 115 7.88 -20.64 -20.19
C ASP A 115 6.43 -20.44 -19.72
N ASP A 116 5.68 -19.62 -20.48
CA ASP A 116 4.27 -19.30 -20.25
C ASP A 116 3.95 -18.58 -18.93
N LYS A 117 4.96 -17.93 -18.33
CA LYS A 117 4.84 -17.25 -17.04
C LYS A 117 5.54 -15.90 -17.01
N PHE A 118 5.01 -15.01 -16.17
CA PHE A 118 5.63 -13.74 -15.83
C PHE A 118 6.61 -13.93 -14.67
N TYR A 119 7.80 -13.34 -14.79
CA TYR A 119 8.81 -13.31 -13.74
C TYR A 119 9.15 -11.88 -13.37
N VAL A 120 9.38 -11.64 -12.08
CA VAL A 120 9.77 -10.36 -11.51
C VAL A 120 10.98 -10.53 -10.59
N PRO A 121 11.90 -9.55 -10.52
CA PRO A 121 12.97 -9.58 -9.56
C PRO A 121 12.47 -9.11 -8.20
N ALA A 122 12.15 -10.07 -7.32
CA ALA A 122 11.57 -9.78 -6.04
C ALA A 122 11.88 -10.83 -4.98
N VAL A 123 11.93 -10.40 -3.73
CA VAL A 123 12.09 -11.28 -2.57
C VAL A 123 10.87 -11.20 -1.67
N ARG A 124 10.39 -12.35 -1.19
CA ARG A 124 9.35 -12.39 -0.16
C ARG A 124 9.95 -12.03 1.19
N ILE A 125 9.37 -11.05 1.87
CA ILE A 125 9.85 -10.54 3.17
C ILE A 125 8.87 -10.78 4.32
N GLU A 126 7.61 -11.11 4.04
CA GLU A 126 6.56 -11.33 5.06
C GLU A 126 5.95 -12.72 4.87
N PRO A 127 6.12 -13.67 5.80
CA PRO A 127 5.51 -15.00 5.71
C PRO A 127 4.00 -15.00 6.02
N ASP A 128 3.44 -13.97 6.65
CA ASP A 128 2.02 -13.90 6.98
C ASP A 128 1.14 -13.82 5.72
N ILE A 129 0.04 -14.58 5.72
CA ILE A 129 -0.88 -14.74 4.60
C ILE A 129 -2.05 -13.75 4.62
N ARG A 130 -2.15 -12.90 5.67
CA ARG A 130 -3.31 -12.05 5.95
C ARG A 130 -3.75 -11.14 4.80
N GLN A 131 -2.82 -10.76 3.92
CA GLN A 131 -3.08 -9.86 2.79
C GLN A 131 -2.96 -10.56 1.43
N GLU A 132 -2.81 -11.89 1.40
CA GLU A 132 -2.67 -12.64 0.14
C GLU A 132 -3.98 -12.68 -0.65
N CYS A 133 -3.88 -12.47 -1.97
CA CYS A 133 -5.02 -12.35 -2.86
C CYS A 133 -5.94 -13.58 -2.83
N GLY A 134 -5.37 -14.79 -2.95
CA GLY A 134 -6.10 -16.05 -2.91
C GLY A 134 -6.86 -16.33 -1.60
N GLY A 135 -6.60 -15.58 -0.53
CA GLY A 135 -7.32 -15.69 0.73
C GLY A 135 -8.70 -15.02 0.74
N PHE A 136 -9.04 -14.21 -0.27
CA PHE A 136 -10.27 -13.42 -0.29
C PHE A 136 -11.35 -14.04 -1.19
N ASP A 137 -12.35 -14.65 -0.57
CA ASP A 137 -13.54 -15.16 -1.25
C ASP A 137 -14.57 -14.05 -1.46
N GLU A 138 -14.87 -13.72 -2.71
CA GLU A 138 -15.77 -12.60 -3.05
C GLU A 138 -17.19 -12.77 -2.49
N LYS A 139 -17.67 -14.00 -2.42
CA LYS A 139 -19.00 -14.29 -1.90
C LYS A 139 -19.04 -14.05 -0.39
N ALA A 140 -18.05 -14.53 0.35
CA ALA A 140 -17.92 -14.32 1.79
C ALA A 140 -17.78 -12.82 2.12
N VAL A 141 -17.02 -12.07 1.34
CA VAL A 141 -16.92 -10.60 1.48
C VAL A 141 -18.27 -9.94 1.27
N SER A 142 -18.97 -10.26 0.18
CA SER A 142 -20.29 -9.66 -0.13
C SER A 142 -21.33 -9.99 0.95
N GLU A 143 -21.40 -11.25 1.39
CA GLU A 143 -22.33 -11.68 2.44
C GLU A 143 -22.03 -10.99 3.78
N GLY A 144 -20.75 -10.84 4.12
CA GLY A 144 -20.29 -10.11 5.31
C GLY A 144 -20.62 -8.63 5.26
N VAL A 145 -20.48 -7.98 4.09
CA VAL A 145 -20.90 -6.60 3.87
C VAL A 145 -22.39 -6.43 4.12
N ASP A 146 -23.23 -7.30 3.55
CA ASP A 146 -24.67 -7.25 3.72
C ASP A 146 -25.11 -7.51 5.16
N GLU A 147 -24.42 -8.39 5.89
CA GLU A 147 -24.65 -8.63 7.30
C GLU A 147 -24.32 -7.42 8.16
N LEU A 148 -23.10 -6.88 8.04
CA LEU A 148 -22.64 -5.78 8.89
C LEU A 148 -23.37 -4.47 8.59
N ARG A 149 -23.75 -4.20 7.33
CA ARG A 149 -24.63 -3.06 7.01
C ARG A 149 -26.02 -3.17 7.66
N ARG A 150 -26.61 -4.37 7.69
CA ARG A 150 -27.89 -4.61 8.39
C ARG A 150 -27.75 -4.47 9.90
N ARG A 151 -26.60 -4.90 10.45
CA ARG A 151 -26.32 -4.82 11.89
C ARG A 151 -26.03 -3.39 12.35
N TYR A 152 -25.39 -2.59 11.52
CA TYR A 152 -24.95 -1.23 11.83
C TYR A 152 -25.47 -0.19 10.82
N PRO A 153 -26.79 -0.07 10.61
CA PRO A 153 -27.37 0.72 9.51
C PRO A 153 -27.15 2.23 9.65
N GLN A 154 -26.76 2.71 10.83
CA GLN A 154 -26.50 4.13 11.10
C GLN A 154 -24.99 4.43 11.26
N ASN A 155 -24.13 3.41 11.19
CA ASN A 155 -22.70 3.60 11.38
C ASN A 155 -22.02 4.00 10.07
N ARG A 156 -21.59 5.26 10.00
CA ARG A 156 -21.01 5.83 8.78
C ARG A 156 -19.65 5.21 8.44
N LEU A 157 -18.90 4.71 9.43
CA LEU A 157 -17.64 4.02 9.19
C LEU A 157 -17.86 2.67 8.53
N VAL A 158 -18.82 1.88 9.04
CA VAL A 158 -19.16 0.59 8.42
C VAL A 158 -19.62 0.78 6.97
N GLU A 159 -20.44 1.80 6.71
CA GLU A 159 -20.87 2.13 5.35
C GLU A 159 -19.70 2.55 4.45
N HIS A 160 -18.80 3.40 4.94
CA HIS A 160 -17.60 3.79 4.19
C HIS A 160 -16.69 2.60 3.88
N LEU A 161 -16.45 1.74 4.87
CA LEU A 161 -15.65 0.52 4.70
C LEU A 161 -16.29 -0.44 3.69
N ALA A 162 -17.63 -0.54 3.69
CA ALA A 162 -18.35 -1.40 2.76
C ALA A 162 -18.31 -0.85 1.33
N ALA A 163 -18.84 0.35 1.10
CA ALA A 163 -19.01 0.92 -0.23
C ALA A 163 -17.67 1.21 -0.90
N ASN A 164 -16.79 1.90 -0.18
CA ASN A 164 -15.56 2.44 -0.78
C ASN A 164 -14.44 1.42 -0.64
N CYS A 165 -14.14 0.98 0.58
CA CYS A 165 -12.93 0.18 0.80
C CYS A 165 -13.05 -1.26 0.30
N ALA A 166 -14.06 -2.01 0.74
CA ALA A 166 -14.16 -3.43 0.42
C ALA A 166 -14.65 -3.69 -1.00
N LEU A 167 -15.72 -3.02 -1.43
CA LEU A 167 -16.38 -3.29 -2.71
C LEU A 167 -15.84 -2.49 -3.90
N THR A 168 -15.21 -1.32 -3.67
CA THR A 168 -14.69 -0.48 -4.76
C THR A 168 -13.17 -0.55 -4.86
N TYR A 169 -12.45 -0.39 -3.75
CA TYR A 169 -10.98 -0.42 -3.75
C TYR A 169 -10.39 -1.82 -3.53
N ASN A 170 -11.23 -2.82 -3.23
CA ASN A 170 -10.83 -4.18 -2.86
C ASN A 170 -9.77 -4.20 -1.73
N CYS A 171 -9.85 -3.25 -0.80
CA CYS A 171 -8.90 -3.07 0.30
C CYS A 171 -8.79 -4.34 1.17
N PRO A 172 -7.60 -4.97 1.29
CA PRO A 172 -7.43 -6.21 2.05
C PRO A 172 -7.91 -6.12 3.50
N ALA A 173 -7.62 -5.02 4.21
CA ALA A 173 -8.05 -4.84 5.59
C ALA A 173 -9.58 -4.76 5.72
N ALA A 174 -10.25 -4.02 4.82
CA ALA A 174 -11.70 -3.92 4.84
C ALA A 174 -12.37 -5.27 4.52
N ARG A 175 -11.85 -5.99 3.53
CA ARG A 175 -12.34 -7.33 3.18
C ARG A 175 -12.15 -8.32 4.33
N ASN A 176 -11.01 -8.29 5.02
CA ASN A 176 -10.75 -9.10 6.20
C ASN A 176 -11.74 -8.81 7.34
N PHE A 177 -12.06 -7.53 7.58
CA PHE A 177 -13.09 -7.15 8.53
C PHE A 177 -14.47 -7.74 8.18
N PHE A 178 -14.92 -7.62 6.93
CA PHE A 178 -16.21 -8.20 6.52
C PHE A 178 -16.20 -9.74 6.52
N MET A 179 -15.04 -10.36 6.36
CA MET A 179 -14.85 -11.80 6.56
C MET A 179 -14.68 -12.20 8.04
N GLY A 180 -14.71 -11.25 8.97
CA GLY A 180 -14.65 -11.50 10.42
C GLY A 180 -13.29 -11.99 10.92
N ARG A 181 -12.18 -11.59 10.28
CA ARG A 181 -10.83 -12.07 10.63
C ARG A 181 -9.78 -10.97 10.71
N TRP A 182 -8.77 -11.19 11.56
CA TRP A 182 -7.52 -10.43 11.59
C TRP A 182 -7.67 -8.91 11.82
N GLU A 183 -7.25 -8.10 10.85
CA GLU A 183 -7.20 -6.64 10.96
C GLU A 183 -8.55 -6.00 10.59
N CYS A 184 -8.99 -5.09 11.45
CA CYS A 184 -10.16 -4.24 11.26
C CYS A 184 -9.70 -2.78 11.09
N PRO A 185 -9.90 -2.17 9.90
CA PRO A 185 -9.47 -0.81 9.62
C PRO A 185 -10.41 0.22 10.24
N VAL A 186 -9.84 1.28 10.83
CA VAL A 186 -10.58 2.36 11.50
C VAL A 186 -10.18 3.72 10.93
N PRO A 187 -10.75 4.15 9.79
CA PRO A 187 -10.51 5.49 9.27
C PRO A 187 -11.11 6.53 10.21
N SER A 188 -10.34 7.56 10.54
CA SER A 188 -10.65 8.51 11.61
C SER A 188 -10.55 9.99 11.21
N SER A 189 -9.68 10.32 10.27
CA SER A 189 -9.27 11.69 10.01
C SER A 189 -9.59 12.16 8.59
N PRO A 190 -10.44 13.18 8.42
CA PRO A 190 -10.67 13.79 7.10
C PRO A 190 -9.60 14.81 6.71
N ALA A 191 -8.61 15.08 7.57
CA ALA A 191 -7.60 16.11 7.36
C ALA A 191 -6.18 15.55 7.49
N CYS A 192 -5.21 16.15 6.80
CA CYS A 192 -3.81 15.78 6.89
C CYS A 192 -2.96 17.04 7.12
N ASN A 193 -1.84 16.88 7.82
CA ASN A 193 -0.84 17.93 8.00
C ASN A 193 0.44 17.68 7.19
N SER A 194 0.41 16.76 6.22
CA SER A 194 1.45 16.54 5.22
C SER A 194 0.87 16.75 3.82
N ASN A 195 1.63 17.43 2.96
CA ASN A 195 1.25 17.63 1.56
C ASN A 195 2.06 16.67 0.66
N CYS A 196 1.98 15.36 0.94
CA CYS A 196 2.83 14.39 0.26
C CYS A 196 2.68 14.46 -1.27
N ILE A 197 3.80 14.47 -2.00
CA ILE A 197 3.81 14.45 -3.48
C ILE A 197 2.97 13.28 -4.02
N GLY A 198 3.11 12.09 -3.41
CA GLY A 198 2.39 10.88 -3.79
C GLY A 198 1.16 10.56 -2.94
N CYS A 199 0.42 11.56 -2.45
CA CYS A 199 -0.72 11.26 -1.58
C CYS A 199 -1.81 10.47 -2.33
N ILE A 200 -2.18 9.32 -1.75
CA ILE A 200 -3.14 8.38 -2.36
C ILE A 200 -4.60 8.75 -2.10
N SER A 201 -4.87 9.60 -1.11
CA SER A 201 -6.23 10.04 -0.74
C SER A 201 -6.59 11.44 -1.18
N PHE A 202 -5.61 12.20 -1.70
CA PHE A 202 -5.80 13.58 -2.09
C PHE A 202 -4.71 14.02 -3.05
N GLN A 203 -5.09 14.52 -4.22
CA GLN A 203 -4.19 15.22 -5.15
C GLN A 203 -4.81 16.60 -5.43
N PRO A 204 -4.01 17.67 -5.53
CA PRO A 204 -4.49 18.98 -5.97
C PRO A 204 -5.24 18.90 -7.31
N GLU A 205 -6.24 19.77 -7.51
CA GLU A 205 -7.09 19.74 -8.71
C GLU A 205 -6.34 20.07 -10.01
N ASP A 206 -5.19 20.74 -9.92
CA ASP A 206 -4.32 21.09 -11.02
C ASP A 206 -3.29 19.99 -11.38
N GLU A 207 -3.20 18.93 -10.58
CA GLU A 207 -2.34 17.78 -10.87
C GLU A 207 -2.95 16.85 -11.93
N THR A 208 -2.09 16.26 -12.75
CA THR A 208 -2.52 15.29 -13.77
C THR A 208 -2.73 13.89 -13.22
N VAL A 209 -2.08 13.59 -12.09
CA VAL A 209 -2.20 12.31 -11.38
C VAL A 209 -3.36 12.40 -10.39
N VAL A 210 -4.34 11.51 -10.55
CA VAL A 210 -5.49 11.43 -9.63
C VAL A 210 -5.18 10.51 -8.44
N SER A 211 -5.73 10.83 -7.27
CA SER A 211 -5.68 9.98 -6.09
C SER A 211 -6.40 8.65 -6.34
N SER A 212 -5.83 7.54 -5.86
CA SER A 212 -6.43 6.20 -6.01
C SER A 212 -7.58 5.94 -5.03
N HIS A 213 -7.67 6.75 -3.98
CA HIS A 213 -8.70 6.67 -2.95
C HIS A 213 -9.29 8.05 -2.69
N ASP A 214 -10.55 8.07 -2.28
CA ASP A 214 -11.19 9.27 -1.73
C ASP A 214 -10.93 9.41 -0.23
N ARG A 215 -10.52 10.61 0.20
CA ARG A 215 -10.37 10.93 1.61
C ARG A 215 -11.72 10.94 2.33
N LEU A 216 -11.74 10.38 3.54
CA LEU A 216 -12.85 10.42 4.46
C LEU A 216 -13.41 11.84 4.59
N SER A 217 -14.72 12.00 4.46
CA SER A 217 -15.38 13.32 4.40
C SER A 217 -15.99 13.76 5.73
N PHE A 218 -15.89 12.94 6.77
CA PHE A 218 -16.49 13.20 8.07
C PHE A 218 -15.55 12.84 9.22
N LYS A 219 -15.84 13.38 10.40
CA LYS A 219 -15.20 12.99 11.66
C LYS A 219 -16.09 11.94 12.36
N PRO A 220 -15.62 10.71 12.58
CA PRO A 220 -16.37 9.74 13.35
C PRO A 220 -16.38 10.11 14.83
N THR A 221 -17.36 9.59 15.54
CA THR A 221 -17.41 9.65 17.00
C THR A 221 -16.72 8.43 17.62
N ALA A 222 -16.32 8.52 18.89
CA ALA A 222 -15.80 7.36 19.63
C ALA A 222 -16.82 6.22 19.68
N GLY A 223 -18.12 6.54 19.80
CA GLY A 223 -19.20 5.54 19.79
C GLY A 223 -19.29 4.78 18.47
N GLU A 224 -19.22 5.47 17.32
CA GLU A 224 -19.18 4.82 16.00
C GLU A 224 -17.98 3.87 15.86
N ILE A 225 -16.82 4.23 16.43
CA ILE A 225 -15.63 3.36 16.41
C ILE A 225 -15.86 2.13 17.29
N VAL A 226 -16.30 2.31 18.53
CA VAL A 226 -16.49 1.25 19.53
C VAL A 226 -17.51 0.22 19.06
N GLU A 227 -18.59 0.67 18.38
CA GLU A 227 -19.75 -0.14 18.01
C GLU A 227 -19.41 -1.39 17.18
N TYR A 228 -18.46 -1.28 16.22
CA TYR A 228 -18.04 -2.40 15.38
C TYR A 228 -16.69 -2.99 15.78
N THR A 229 -15.80 -2.21 16.41
CA THR A 229 -14.46 -2.69 16.78
C THR A 229 -14.48 -3.61 18.00
N VAL A 230 -15.32 -3.37 19.00
CA VAL A 230 -15.41 -4.27 20.18
C VAL A 230 -15.89 -5.67 19.78
N PRO A 231 -16.99 -5.83 19.01
CA PRO A 231 -17.39 -7.15 18.52
C PRO A 231 -16.31 -7.83 17.66
N HIS A 232 -15.57 -7.07 16.84
CA HIS A 232 -14.45 -7.62 16.07
C HIS A 232 -13.35 -8.17 16.99
N LEU A 233 -12.88 -7.37 17.95
CA LEU A 233 -11.82 -7.76 18.90
C LEU A 233 -12.20 -8.97 19.75
N GLU A 234 -13.48 -9.15 20.06
CA GLU A 234 -13.96 -10.29 20.86
C GLU A 234 -13.98 -11.63 20.09
N ASN A 235 -14.21 -11.58 18.78
CA ASN A 235 -14.59 -12.76 18.00
C ASN A 235 -13.58 -13.13 16.89
N ALA A 236 -12.90 -12.16 16.28
CA ALA A 236 -12.00 -12.44 15.17
C ALA A 236 -10.72 -13.18 15.65
N PRO A 237 -10.18 -14.13 14.87
CA PRO A 237 -8.89 -14.74 15.15
C PRO A 237 -7.76 -13.73 15.01
N PHE A 238 -6.81 -13.74 15.96
CA PHE A 238 -5.67 -12.81 16.03
C PHE A 238 -6.10 -11.35 15.79
N PRO A 239 -7.04 -10.84 16.58
CA PRO A 239 -7.75 -9.63 16.23
C PRO A 239 -6.87 -8.39 16.43
N ILE A 240 -6.88 -7.51 15.43
CA ILE A 240 -6.21 -6.21 15.45
C ILE A 240 -7.22 -5.17 14.98
N ILE A 241 -7.23 -3.99 15.59
CA ILE A 241 -7.84 -2.80 15.00
C ILE A 241 -6.73 -1.80 14.68
N SER A 242 -6.82 -1.16 13.52
CA SER A 242 -5.80 -0.20 13.07
C SER A 242 -6.43 1.13 12.70
N PHE A 243 -6.02 2.20 13.38
CA PHE A 243 -6.25 3.56 12.89
C PHE A 243 -5.25 3.89 11.77
N GLY A 244 -5.55 4.85 10.90
CA GLY A 244 -4.64 5.23 9.81
C GLY A 244 -4.79 4.35 8.57
N GLN A 245 -5.65 4.78 7.66
CA GLN A 245 -6.04 4.05 6.46
C GLN A 245 -5.73 4.85 5.19
N GLY A 246 -5.56 4.16 4.07
CA GLY A 246 -5.28 4.80 2.79
C GLY A 246 -6.37 5.75 2.30
N CYS A 247 -7.60 5.61 2.81
CA CYS A 247 -8.74 6.48 2.54
C CYS A 247 -8.91 7.63 3.56
N GLU A 248 -7.93 7.93 4.40
CA GLU A 248 -7.98 9.02 5.37
C GLU A 248 -6.80 10.00 5.24
N GLY A 249 -6.79 11.05 6.05
CA GLY A 249 -5.63 11.92 6.25
C GLY A 249 -4.71 11.42 7.37
N GLU A 250 -4.27 12.32 8.25
CA GLU A 250 -3.40 11.97 9.38
C GLU A 250 -4.24 11.69 10.64
N PRO A 251 -4.26 10.44 11.18
CA PRO A 251 -5.06 10.08 12.34
C PRO A 251 -4.65 10.77 13.64
N LEU A 252 -3.39 11.18 13.83
CA LEU A 252 -2.99 11.93 15.02
C LEU A 252 -3.67 13.30 15.14
N LEU A 253 -4.26 13.84 14.07
CA LEU A 253 -5.10 15.04 14.16
C LEU A 253 -6.44 14.78 14.87
N MET A 254 -6.82 13.50 15.03
CA MET A 254 -8.03 13.04 15.70
C MET A 254 -7.74 12.31 17.01
N TRP A 255 -6.56 12.52 17.60
CA TRP A 255 -6.07 11.77 18.76
C TRP A 255 -7.01 11.81 19.98
N GLU A 256 -7.77 12.88 20.19
CA GLU A 256 -8.72 12.94 21.32
C GLU A 256 -9.88 11.96 21.14
N THR A 257 -10.41 11.85 19.92
CA THR A 257 -11.45 10.87 19.56
C THR A 257 -10.90 9.45 19.64
N ILE A 258 -9.69 9.23 19.12
CA ILE A 258 -9.01 7.93 19.18
C ILE A 258 -8.77 7.53 20.64
N ARG A 259 -8.27 8.45 21.48
CA ARG A 259 -8.05 8.21 22.91
C ARG A 259 -9.35 7.78 23.61
N GLU A 260 -10.43 8.51 23.37
CA GLU A 260 -11.73 8.17 23.94
C GLU A 260 -12.24 6.81 23.45
N ALA A 261 -12.08 6.49 22.16
CA ALA A 261 -12.43 5.20 21.62
C ALA A 261 -11.62 4.06 22.27
N ILE A 262 -10.30 4.21 22.41
CA ILE A 262 -9.43 3.23 23.08
C ILE A 262 -9.89 2.99 24.52
N LEU A 263 -10.10 4.06 25.29
CA LEU A 263 -10.56 3.95 26.68
C LEU A 263 -11.91 3.22 26.77
N GLN A 264 -12.84 3.48 25.85
CA GLN A 264 -14.13 2.79 25.81
C GLN A 264 -13.97 1.33 25.40
N ILE A 265 -13.21 1.02 24.35
CA ILE A 265 -12.91 -0.35 23.90
C ILE A 265 -12.35 -1.17 25.06
N ARG A 266 -11.36 -0.62 25.78
CA ARG A 266 -10.69 -1.31 26.90
C ARG A 266 -11.57 -1.48 28.15
N ARG A 267 -12.74 -0.83 28.23
CA ARG A 267 -13.77 -1.15 29.24
C ARG A 267 -14.57 -2.40 28.90
N PHE A 268 -14.72 -2.72 27.61
CA PHE A 268 -15.47 -3.89 27.15
C PHE A 268 -14.59 -5.11 26.91
N THR A 269 -13.35 -4.91 26.43
CA THR A 269 -12.45 -6.01 26.09
C THR A 269 -10.97 -5.66 26.26
N SER A 270 -10.21 -6.63 26.76
CA SER A 270 -8.74 -6.61 26.76
C SER A 270 -8.13 -7.41 25.60
N LYS A 271 -8.95 -8.01 24.72
CA LYS A 271 -8.48 -8.82 23.60
C LYS A 271 -7.96 -7.95 22.46
N GLY A 272 -7.04 -8.53 21.70
CA GLY A 272 -6.48 -7.98 20.48
C GLY A 272 -5.62 -6.73 20.68
N SER A 273 -4.97 -6.33 19.58
CA SER A 273 -4.06 -5.19 19.56
C SER A 273 -4.69 -3.98 18.89
N ILE A 274 -4.35 -2.80 19.37
CA ILE A 274 -4.73 -1.50 18.81
C ILE A 274 -3.47 -0.88 18.20
N ASN A 275 -3.48 -0.72 16.89
CA ASN A 275 -2.41 -0.11 16.11
C ASN A 275 -2.85 1.25 15.53
N ILE A 276 -1.90 2.11 15.21
CA ILE A 276 -2.12 3.32 14.40
C ILE A 276 -1.03 3.47 13.35
N ASN A 277 -1.43 3.63 12.09
CA ASN A 277 -0.55 4.02 11.00
C ASN A 277 -0.55 5.55 10.90
N THR A 278 0.60 6.20 11.08
CA THR A 278 0.69 7.66 11.20
C THR A 278 1.93 8.19 10.47
N ASN A 279 1.95 9.48 10.16
CA ASN A 279 3.16 10.22 9.79
C ASN A 279 4.06 10.54 11.01
N GLY A 280 3.60 10.32 12.24
CA GLY A 280 4.35 10.56 13.47
C GLY A 280 4.49 12.05 13.84
N SER A 281 3.65 12.92 13.28
CA SER A 281 3.79 14.38 13.41
C SER A 281 3.44 14.97 14.78
N LYS A 282 2.97 14.17 15.76
CA LYS A 282 2.51 14.66 17.07
C LYS A 282 2.95 13.78 18.24
N PRO A 283 4.17 13.93 18.76
CA PRO A 283 4.69 13.12 19.87
C PRO A 283 3.81 13.13 21.12
N GLU A 284 3.23 14.28 21.46
CA GLU A 284 2.34 14.45 22.60
C GLU A 284 1.05 13.65 22.47
N ALA A 285 0.52 13.55 21.23
CA ALA A 285 -0.65 12.75 20.92
C ALA A 285 -0.31 11.25 21.02
N VAL A 286 0.85 10.84 20.49
CA VAL A 286 1.34 9.46 20.61
C VAL A 286 1.46 9.06 22.08
N GLU A 287 2.04 9.91 22.93
CA GLU A 287 2.18 9.63 24.36
C GLU A 287 0.80 9.48 25.03
N ALA A 288 -0.14 10.36 24.73
CA ALA A 288 -1.49 10.29 25.28
C ALA A 288 -2.23 9.01 24.85
N LEU A 289 -2.05 8.56 23.61
CA LEU A 289 -2.64 7.32 23.10
C LEU A 289 -1.99 6.08 23.71
N CYS A 290 -0.67 6.05 23.86
CA CYS A 290 0.05 4.96 24.55
C CYS A 290 -0.46 4.80 25.99
N ARG A 291 -0.60 5.91 26.72
CA ARG A 291 -1.16 5.90 28.08
C ARG A 291 -2.61 5.41 28.14
N ALA A 292 -3.38 5.54 27.07
CA ALA A 292 -4.75 5.06 26.99
C ALA A 292 -4.86 3.55 26.67
N GLY A 293 -3.79 2.92 26.19
CA GLY A 293 -3.77 1.50 25.82
C GLY A 293 -3.61 1.23 24.32
N LEU A 294 -3.00 2.17 23.57
CA LEU A 294 -2.47 1.90 22.23
C LEU A 294 -1.27 0.95 22.34
N ASP A 295 -1.24 -0.09 21.51
CA ASP A 295 -0.24 -1.17 21.59
C ASP A 295 0.96 -0.96 20.66
N SER A 296 0.74 -0.38 19.47
CA SER A 296 1.80 -0.18 18.48
C SER A 296 1.49 0.98 17.52
N ILE A 297 2.52 1.49 16.85
CA ILE A 297 2.39 2.47 15.77
C ILE A 297 3.23 2.05 14.56
N ARG A 298 2.75 2.38 13.36
CA ARG A 298 3.56 2.39 12.13
C ARG A 298 3.81 3.83 11.70
N VAL A 299 5.05 4.28 11.78
CA VAL A 299 5.45 5.63 11.33
C VAL A 299 5.89 5.59 9.88
N SER A 300 5.24 6.40 9.04
CA SER A 300 5.50 6.45 7.60
C SER A 300 6.68 7.37 7.32
N ILE A 301 7.77 6.81 6.79
CA ILE A 301 8.95 7.53 6.30
C ILE A 301 9.40 6.94 4.95
N ASN A 302 9.77 7.80 4.01
CA ASN A 302 10.39 7.41 2.74
C ASN A 302 11.93 7.40 2.83
N SER A 303 12.49 8.13 3.80
CA SER A 303 13.92 8.23 4.05
C SER A 303 14.19 8.61 5.50
N ALA A 304 15.28 8.09 6.06
CA ALA A 304 15.83 8.53 7.34
C ALA A 304 16.66 9.84 7.22
N GLN A 305 16.87 10.33 6.00
CA GLN A 305 17.50 11.62 5.74
C GLN A 305 16.44 12.70 5.66
N GLU A 306 16.50 13.67 6.57
CA GLU A 306 15.52 14.75 6.71
C GLU A 306 15.22 15.47 5.38
N TRP A 307 16.23 15.86 4.62
CA TRP A 307 16.01 16.62 3.38
C TRP A 307 15.21 15.83 2.33
N LEU A 308 15.40 14.50 2.25
CA LEU A 308 14.61 13.62 1.38
C LEU A 308 13.20 13.37 1.92
N TYR A 309 13.08 13.27 3.24
CA TYR A 309 11.78 13.18 3.91
C TYR A 309 10.94 14.42 3.62
N SER A 310 11.50 15.60 3.91
CA SER A 310 10.83 16.88 3.76
C SER A 310 10.49 17.18 2.30
N ALA A 311 11.34 16.79 1.35
CA ALA A 311 11.05 16.93 -0.08
C ALA A 311 9.83 16.11 -0.53
N TYR A 312 9.55 14.97 0.10
CA TYR A 312 8.40 14.13 -0.26
C TYR A 312 7.14 14.46 0.54
N TYR A 313 7.24 14.49 1.88
CA TYR A 313 6.08 14.65 2.76
C TYR A 313 5.57 16.09 2.83
N LEU A 314 6.41 17.07 2.47
CA LEU A 314 6.12 18.50 2.57
C LEU A 314 5.40 18.86 3.89
N PRO A 315 6.08 18.69 5.05
CA PRO A 315 5.47 18.86 6.36
C PRO A 315 4.80 20.22 6.56
N ASN A 316 3.60 20.23 7.13
CA ASN A 316 2.88 21.44 7.47
C ASN A 316 2.58 21.45 8.98
N ASN A 317 3.19 22.38 9.72
CA ASN A 317 3.07 22.49 11.19
C ASN A 317 3.64 21.30 11.98
N TYR A 318 4.66 20.61 11.44
CA TYR A 318 5.51 19.67 12.17
C TYR A 318 6.88 19.57 11.48
N ALA A 319 7.88 19.04 12.17
CA ALA A 319 9.24 18.84 11.67
C ALA A 319 9.64 17.36 11.68
N PHE A 320 10.75 17.00 11.04
CA PHE A 320 11.24 15.63 11.02
C PHE A 320 11.63 15.14 12.43
N GLU A 321 12.08 16.04 13.29
CA GLU A 321 12.38 15.76 14.70
C GLU A 321 11.15 15.28 15.47
N ASP A 322 9.96 15.78 15.15
CA ASP A 322 8.71 15.32 15.76
C ASP A 322 8.44 13.86 15.39
N VAL A 323 8.71 13.48 14.14
CA VAL A 323 8.59 12.08 13.66
C VAL A 323 9.52 11.17 14.46
N VAL A 324 10.78 11.60 14.63
CA VAL A 324 11.78 10.86 15.42
C VAL A 324 11.37 10.78 16.88
N GLU A 325 10.84 11.86 17.46
CA GLU A 325 10.40 11.86 18.86
C GLU A 325 9.17 10.96 19.07
N SER A 326 8.21 10.91 18.14
CA SER A 326 7.10 9.96 18.19
C SER A 326 7.57 8.50 18.24
N ILE A 327 8.60 8.16 17.46
CA ILE A 327 9.22 6.81 17.50
C ILE A 327 9.88 6.56 18.88
N ARG A 328 10.52 7.57 19.47
CA ARG A 328 11.09 7.42 20.83
C ARG A 328 10.01 7.30 21.89
N VAL A 329 8.91 8.04 21.77
CA VAL A 329 7.76 7.97 22.69
C VAL A 329 7.20 6.56 22.73
N VAL A 330 6.84 5.97 21.59
CA VAL A 330 6.25 4.62 21.57
C VAL A 330 7.20 3.57 22.16
N ASN A 331 8.50 3.66 21.84
CA ASN A 331 9.53 2.79 22.42
C ASN A 331 9.61 2.90 23.95
N ARG A 332 9.44 4.11 24.53
CA ARG A 332 9.40 4.30 26.00
C ARG A 332 8.18 3.62 26.64
N HIS A 333 7.12 3.39 25.87
CA HIS A 333 5.91 2.70 26.29
C HIS A 333 5.92 1.20 25.98
N GLY A 334 6.99 0.67 25.37
CA GLY A 334 7.14 -0.76 25.07
C GLY A 334 6.40 -1.23 23.82
N GLY A 335 5.96 -0.30 22.97
CA GLY A 335 5.46 -0.60 21.63
C GLY A 335 6.55 -0.53 20.56
#